data_AF-A0A9E0PLH6-F1
#
_entry.id   AF-A0A9E0PLH6-F1
#
_cell.length_a   1.000
_cell.length_b   1.000
_cell.length_c   1.000
_cell.angle_alpha   90.00
_cell.angle_beta   90.00
_cell.angle_gamma   90.00
#
_symmetry.space_group_name_H-M   'P 1'
#
loop_
_entity.id
_entity.type
_entity.pdbx_description
1 polymer ?
#
loop_
_entity_poly.entity_id
_entity_poly.type
_entity_poly.pdbx_seq_one_letter_code
_entity_poly.pdbx_strand_id
1 'polypeptide(L)'
;MKKTIAQLVAAKFSKVVPVFLTALACSISGVNCLSAEAVENKRDQGIKLYNAKNFKDAGVLLDQHLTVYPQDVYALYYDALACQALGNMGKAKIFYRQVATLAPNHQLGGYAKAVLRQIDPSFSGGQSGTSSSSGSSSVASYNTMASASTSTKLDPSIPMEWDVYCTPGDHGVWVDVEIEGRRVKMIFDTGAPTVFIGKNQMEEAGIAIPQVPANSKTGGSSTAGLVSAWNLPMKVKVGQVERTVMVQVVETNHSNPLLGQSYAGLFEYTIDPGAKRIHFKQRGYSTGANRNAYEVPYTFRQAGSRIIVNVEINGKANPCMFDTGNSACGIMFHSPAQAKQYGVQIPDDAEDMITGGVTGQSVAKAFTIRRAKLGPIDRTDLPVTVSSTGSTELPLLGQPFWQGYEYTINQQKKVIEFVRR
;
A
#
# COMPACT_ATOMS: atom_id res chain seq x y z
N MET A 1 -23.55 24.72 -78.19
CA MET A 1 -23.91 26.09 -77.73
C MET A 1 -22.70 26.64 -76.98
N LYS A 2 -22.08 27.77 -77.37
CA LYS A 2 -22.20 29.11 -76.72
C LYS A 2 -22.15 29.03 -75.17
N LYS A 3 -21.23 29.62 -74.38
CA LYS A 3 -20.01 30.51 -74.46
C LYS A 3 -19.16 30.21 -73.17
N THR A 4 -17.82 30.26 -72.98
CA THR A 4 -16.63 31.11 -73.30
C THR A 4 -16.34 32.38 -72.44
N ILE A 5 -15.18 32.39 -71.74
CA ILE A 5 -14.20 33.52 -71.46
C ILE A 5 -14.68 34.69 -70.52
N ALA A 6 -13.90 35.38 -69.64
CA ALA A 6 -12.47 35.45 -69.20
C ALA A 6 -12.36 35.47 -67.63
N GLN A 7 -11.25 35.56 -66.85
CA GLN A 7 -9.78 35.81 -66.95
C GLN A 7 -9.19 37.25 -66.74
N LEU A 8 -8.33 37.40 -65.69
CA LEU A 8 -7.41 38.54 -65.30
C LEU A 8 -8.07 39.91 -64.97
N VAL A 9 -7.48 40.88 -64.24
CA VAL A 9 -6.08 41.41 -64.10
C VAL A 9 -5.76 41.85 -62.65
N ALA A 10 -4.47 42.03 -62.30
CA ALA A 10 -4.00 42.58 -61.01
C ALA A 10 -3.27 43.94 -61.14
N ALA A 11 -3.26 44.76 -60.08
CA ALA A 11 -2.47 46.00 -59.99
C ALA A 11 -2.00 46.29 -58.55
N LYS A 12 -0.80 46.88 -58.41
CA LYS A 12 -0.24 47.40 -57.14
C LYS A 12 -0.16 48.93 -57.19
N PHE A 13 -0.35 49.61 -56.07
CA PHE A 13 0.29 50.90 -55.77
C PHE A 13 0.60 51.00 -54.27
N SER A 14 1.45 51.94 -53.84
CA SER A 14 2.13 51.88 -52.53
C SER A 14 2.30 53.22 -51.84
N LYS A 15 2.37 53.17 -50.49
CA LYS A 15 2.88 54.18 -49.54
C LYS A 15 2.11 55.51 -49.47
N VAL A 16 1.78 55.92 -48.25
CA VAL A 16 2.38 57.07 -47.53
C VAL A 16 2.15 56.82 -46.02
N VAL A 17 3.05 57.32 -45.18
CA VAL A 17 2.89 57.44 -43.72
C VAL A 17 3.29 58.86 -43.33
N PRO A 18 2.52 59.54 -42.46
CA PRO A 18 3.15 60.20 -41.32
C PRO A 18 2.44 59.91 -40.00
N VAL A 19 3.20 60.08 -38.91
CA VAL A 19 2.76 59.90 -37.52
C VAL A 19 2.09 61.17 -37.01
N PHE A 20 1.02 61.05 -36.23
CA PHE A 20 0.84 61.90 -35.04
C PHE A 20 0.19 61.12 -33.89
N LEU A 21 0.37 61.63 -32.67
CA LEU A 21 0.27 60.87 -31.42
C LEU A 21 -0.90 61.35 -30.54
N THR A 22 -1.84 60.47 -30.24
CA THR A 22 -2.72 60.54 -29.06
C THR A 22 -2.97 59.15 -28.50
N ALA A 23 -2.97 59.02 -27.18
CA ALA A 23 -3.07 57.73 -26.50
C ALA A 23 -4.52 57.39 -26.12
N LEU A 24 -4.91 56.13 -26.30
CA LEU A 24 -6.00 55.51 -25.58
C LEU A 24 -5.57 54.09 -25.17
N ALA A 25 -5.68 53.77 -23.89
CA ALA A 25 -5.21 52.50 -23.36
C ALA A 25 -6.23 51.38 -23.62
N CYS A 26 -5.82 50.33 -24.33
CA CYS A 26 -6.50 49.04 -24.34
C CYS A 26 -5.54 47.98 -23.80
N SER A 27 -6.04 47.17 -22.87
CA SER A 27 -5.22 46.29 -22.01
C SER A 27 -4.56 45.14 -22.78
N ILE A 28 -3.31 44.85 -22.45
CA ILE A 28 -2.64 43.60 -22.85
C ILE A 28 -3.20 42.47 -21.97
N SER A 29 -4.36 41.93 -22.35
CA SER A 29 -4.91 40.72 -21.77
C SER A 29 -4.11 39.50 -22.22
N GLY A 30 -2.94 39.31 -21.61
CA GLY A 30 -2.14 38.09 -21.79
C GLY A 30 -2.98 36.87 -21.38
N VAL A 31 -3.17 35.94 -22.31
CA VAL A 31 -3.85 34.67 -22.04
C VAL A 31 -2.91 33.76 -21.27
N ASN A 32 -2.76 34.07 -19.98
CA ASN A 32 -2.25 33.11 -19.01
C ASN A 32 -3.24 31.95 -19.00
N CYS A 33 -2.85 30.80 -19.57
CA CYS A 33 -3.42 29.52 -19.20
C CYS A 33 -3.03 29.25 -17.73
N LEU A 34 -3.77 29.87 -16.81
CA LEU A 34 -3.84 29.42 -15.44
C LEU A 34 -4.20 27.94 -15.50
N SER A 35 -3.33 27.11 -14.93
CA SER A 35 -3.68 25.74 -14.59
C SER A 35 -4.98 25.78 -13.80
N ALA A 36 -5.97 25.00 -14.22
CA ALA A 36 -7.13 24.71 -13.40
C ALA A 36 -6.66 23.84 -12.23
N GLU A 37 -6.05 24.48 -11.22
CA GLU A 37 -5.90 23.89 -9.90
C GLU A 37 -7.32 23.55 -9.44
N ALA A 38 -7.62 22.25 -9.41
CA ALA A 38 -8.82 21.77 -8.76
C ALA A 38 -8.74 22.23 -7.31
N VAL A 39 -9.61 23.16 -6.92
CA VAL A 39 -9.59 23.81 -5.60
C VAL A 39 -9.64 22.71 -4.54
N GLU A 40 -8.49 22.41 -3.96
CA GLU A 40 -8.28 21.22 -3.12
C GLU A 40 -9.29 21.29 -1.98
N ASN A 41 -10.17 20.29 -1.87
CA ASN A 41 -11.31 20.38 -0.98
C ASN A 41 -10.81 20.57 0.47
N LYS A 42 -11.49 21.40 1.29
CA LYS A 42 -11.06 21.71 2.66
C LYS A 42 -10.84 20.46 3.51
N ARG A 43 -11.62 19.40 3.28
CA ARG A 43 -11.36 18.06 3.84
C ARG A 43 -9.96 17.56 3.49
N ASP A 44 -9.62 17.54 2.22
CA ASP A 44 -8.40 16.93 1.71
C ASP A 44 -7.17 17.76 2.12
N GLN A 45 -7.29 19.09 2.12
CA GLN A 45 -6.31 20.00 2.75
C GLN A 45 -6.17 19.73 4.26
N GLY A 46 -7.27 19.53 4.99
CA GLY A 46 -7.28 19.22 6.41
C GLY A 46 -6.60 17.88 6.73
N ILE A 47 -6.87 16.83 5.94
CA ILE A 47 -6.22 15.51 6.04
C ILE A 47 -4.71 15.62 5.75
N LYS A 48 -4.32 16.44 4.76
CA LYS A 48 -2.93 16.74 4.39
C LYS A 48 -2.18 17.44 5.54
N LEU A 49 -2.80 18.42 6.19
CA LEU A 49 -2.26 19.06 7.41
C LEU A 49 -2.20 18.11 8.61
N TYR A 50 -3.21 17.24 8.79
CA TYR A 50 -3.22 16.22 9.85
C TYR A 50 -2.04 15.25 9.69
N ASN A 51 -1.81 14.77 8.47
CA ASN A 51 -0.69 13.88 8.14
C ASN A 51 0.68 14.58 8.31
N ALA A 52 0.74 15.89 8.09
CA ALA A 52 1.90 16.73 8.41
C ALA A 52 2.06 17.04 9.92
N LYS A 53 1.20 16.46 10.78
CA LYS A 53 1.11 16.69 12.24
C LYS A 53 0.73 18.12 12.65
N ASN A 54 0.28 18.96 11.73
CA ASN A 54 -0.29 20.26 12.06
C ASN A 54 -1.77 20.09 12.44
N PHE A 55 -2.00 19.48 13.60
CA PHE A 55 -3.35 19.14 14.09
C PHE A 55 -4.24 20.37 14.32
N LYS A 56 -3.64 21.52 14.64
CA LYS A 56 -4.37 22.77 14.89
C LYS A 56 -5.02 23.28 13.60
N ASP A 57 -4.23 23.47 12.55
CA ASP A 57 -4.73 24.04 11.31
C ASP A 57 -5.52 23.00 10.49
N ALA A 58 -5.20 21.71 10.66
CA ALA A 58 -6.04 20.61 10.19
C ALA A 58 -7.47 20.68 10.76
N GLY A 59 -7.61 20.84 12.09
CA GLY A 59 -8.90 21.01 12.74
C GLY A 59 -9.68 22.20 12.19
N VAL A 60 -9.02 23.35 11.96
CA VAL A 60 -9.66 24.55 11.38
C VAL A 60 -10.23 24.30 9.98
N LEU A 61 -9.51 23.59 9.10
CA LEU A 61 -10.02 23.28 7.76
C LEU A 61 -11.11 22.20 7.78
N LEU A 62 -11.03 21.24 8.71
CA LEU A 62 -12.03 20.19 8.88
C LEU A 62 -13.33 20.74 9.49
N ASP A 63 -13.27 21.60 10.51
CA ASP A 63 -14.44 22.32 11.05
C ASP A 63 -15.16 23.15 9.95
N GLN A 64 -14.39 23.85 9.10
CA GLN A 64 -14.94 24.59 7.96
C GLN A 64 -15.58 23.69 6.89
N HIS A 65 -15.07 22.46 6.70
CA HIS A 65 -15.69 21.47 5.82
C HIS A 65 -16.97 20.91 6.44
N LEU A 66 -16.94 20.54 7.72
CA LEU A 66 -18.06 19.97 8.47
C LEU A 66 -19.21 20.96 8.67
N THR A 67 -18.94 22.26 8.62
CA THR A 67 -19.97 23.32 8.56
C THR A 67 -20.84 23.20 7.29
N VAL A 68 -20.29 22.69 6.19
CA VAL A 68 -21.01 22.50 4.90
C VAL A 68 -21.46 21.04 4.71
N TYR A 69 -20.65 20.09 5.18
CA TYR A 69 -20.86 18.64 5.02
C TYR A 69 -20.82 17.93 6.39
N PRO A 70 -21.80 18.18 7.29
CA PRO A 70 -21.78 17.71 8.68
C PRO A 70 -21.88 16.18 8.87
N GLN A 71 -22.00 15.41 7.78
CA GLN A 71 -22.04 13.95 7.77
C GLN A 71 -20.87 13.32 6.98
N ASP A 72 -19.86 14.10 6.56
CA ASP A 72 -18.67 13.55 5.91
C ASP A 72 -17.86 12.70 6.91
N VAL A 73 -18.03 11.39 6.79
CA VAL A 73 -17.44 10.36 7.67
C VAL A 73 -15.91 10.44 7.71
N TYR A 74 -15.27 10.89 6.62
CA TYR A 74 -13.81 11.05 6.58
C TYR A 74 -13.41 12.33 7.34
N ALA A 75 -14.05 13.46 7.06
CA ALA A 75 -13.77 14.72 7.75
C ALA A 75 -14.00 14.61 9.27
N LEU A 76 -15.12 14.01 9.68
CA LEU A 76 -15.45 13.73 11.08
C LEU A 76 -14.39 12.87 11.76
N TYR A 77 -13.90 11.81 11.10
CA TYR A 77 -12.91 10.90 11.68
C TYR A 77 -11.53 11.56 11.82
N TYR A 78 -11.10 12.34 10.84
CA TYR A 78 -9.82 13.05 10.91
C TYR A 78 -9.84 14.25 11.88
N ASP A 79 -10.99 14.92 12.06
CA ASP A 79 -11.11 15.95 13.12
C ASP A 79 -11.20 15.31 14.51
N ALA A 80 -11.85 14.15 14.66
CA ALA A 80 -11.81 13.38 15.90
C ALA A 80 -10.35 13.04 16.31
N LEU A 81 -9.53 12.61 15.34
CA LEU A 81 -8.10 12.36 15.53
C LEU A 81 -7.30 13.64 15.81
N ALA A 82 -7.56 14.75 15.12
CA ALA A 82 -6.90 16.03 15.36
C ALA A 82 -7.21 16.57 16.76
N CYS A 83 -8.49 16.55 17.16
CA CYS A 83 -8.95 16.91 18.49
C CYS A 83 -8.32 16.03 19.58
N GLN A 84 -8.22 14.72 19.36
CA GLN A 84 -7.55 13.80 20.29
C GLN A 84 -6.05 14.13 20.43
N ALA A 85 -5.35 14.42 19.33
CA ALA A 85 -3.95 14.81 19.34
C ALA A 85 -3.69 16.17 20.02
N LEU A 86 -4.66 17.08 19.97
CA LEU A 86 -4.65 18.37 20.69
C LEU A 86 -5.14 18.27 22.16
N GLY A 87 -5.46 17.07 22.66
CA GLY A 87 -5.99 16.86 24.01
C GLY A 87 -7.47 17.23 24.19
N ASN A 88 -8.16 17.70 23.15
CA ASN A 88 -9.60 18.01 23.17
C ASN A 88 -10.43 16.70 23.06
N MET A 89 -10.36 15.90 24.13
CA MET A 89 -11.06 14.62 24.24
C MET A 89 -12.59 14.78 24.18
N GLY A 90 -13.14 15.95 24.55
CA GLY A 90 -14.57 16.24 24.43
C GLY A 90 -15.03 16.27 22.98
N LYS A 91 -14.40 17.11 22.14
CA LYS A 91 -14.73 17.21 20.70
C LYS A 91 -14.44 15.89 19.97
N ALA A 92 -13.33 15.22 20.29
CA ALA A 92 -12.99 13.90 19.75
C ALA A 92 -14.07 12.84 19.99
N LYS A 93 -14.59 12.74 21.23
CA LYS A 93 -15.66 11.79 21.61
C LYS A 93 -16.97 12.01 20.87
N ILE A 94 -17.31 13.27 20.54
CA ILE A 94 -18.53 13.61 19.80
C ILE A 94 -18.41 13.11 18.36
N PHE A 95 -17.31 13.45 17.68
CA PHE A 95 -17.10 13.05 16.30
C PHE A 95 -16.90 11.54 16.13
N TYR A 96 -16.16 10.86 17.02
CA TYR A 96 -16.11 9.40 16.96
C TYR A 96 -17.50 8.76 17.15
N ARG A 97 -18.39 9.31 18.01
CA ARG A 97 -19.78 8.83 18.11
C ARG A 97 -20.53 9.03 16.79
N GLN A 98 -20.39 10.20 16.16
CA GLN A 98 -21.03 10.47 14.87
C GLN A 98 -20.51 9.52 13.77
N VAL A 99 -19.19 9.28 13.66
CA VAL A 99 -18.61 8.31 12.72
C VAL A 99 -19.09 6.87 12.99
N ALA A 100 -19.17 6.48 14.26
CA ALA A 100 -19.66 5.17 14.69
C ALA A 100 -21.16 4.94 14.39
N THR A 101 -21.96 6.00 14.36
CA THR A 101 -23.41 5.98 14.11
C THR A 101 -23.78 6.19 12.64
N LEU A 102 -23.12 7.10 11.93
CA LEU A 102 -23.36 7.38 10.49
C LEU A 102 -22.84 6.26 9.59
N ALA A 103 -21.74 5.61 9.97
CA ALA A 103 -21.07 4.63 9.14
C ALA A 103 -20.78 3.32 9.91
N PRO A 104 -21.78 2.69 10.54
CA PRO A 104 -21.57 1.66 11.56
C PRO A 104 -20.87 0.39 11.03
N ASN A 105 -20.97 0.14 9.73
CA ASN A 105 -20.38 -1.01 9.03
C ASN A 105 -19.18 -0.61 8.15
N HIS A 106 -18.79 0.66 8.14
CA HIS A 106 -17.63 1.19 7.43
C HIS A 106 -16.37 1.08 8.30
N GLN A 107 -15.19 0.96 7.67
CA GLN A 107 -13.90 0.83 8.36
C GLN A 107 -13.67 1.94 9.40
N LEU A 108 -13.96 3.21 9.06
CA LEU A 108 -13.84 4.33 9.99
C LEU A 108 -14.83 4.25 11.16
N GLY A 109 -16.05 3.72 10.95
CA GLY A 109 -17.01 3.45 12.02
C GLY A 109 -16.52 2.36 12.97
N GLY A 110 -15.89 1.31 12.44
CA GLY A 110 -15.20 0.30 13.23
C GLY A 110 -14.06 0.89 14.09
N TYR A 111 -13.22 1.73 13.49
CA TYR A 111 -12.14 2.42 14.21
C TYR A 111 -12.68 3.39 15.28
N ALA A 112 -13.70 4.17 14.97
CA ALA A 112 -14.32 5.09 15.92
C ALA A 112 -14.96 4.35 17.11
N LYS A 113 -15.63 3.22 16.86
CA LYS A 113 -16.13 2.31 17.91
C LYS A 113 -15.00 1.76 18.78
N ALA A 114 -13.86 1.39 18.19
CA ALA A 114 -12.71 0.88 18.92
C ALA A 114 -12.05 1.95 19.80
N VAL A 115 -11.85 3.17 19.29
CA VAL A 115 -11.30 4.30 20.06
C VAL A 115 -12.26 4.73 21.18
N LEU A 116 -13.57 4.81 20.91
CA LEU A 116 -14.58 5.12 21.94
C LEU A 116 -14.54 4.16 23.12
N ARG A 117 -14.39 2.84 22.88
CA ARG A 117 -14.25 1.85 23.96
C ARG A 117 -13.02 2.07 24.85
N GLN A 118 -12.01 2.81 24.39
CA GLN A 118 -10.81 3.15 25.15
C GLN A 118 -10.95 4.51 25.86
N ILE A 119 -11.45 5.54 25.18
CA ILE A 119 -11.51 6.91 25.72
C ILE A 119 -12.83 7.25 26.43
N ASP A 120 -13.89 6.47 26.20
CA ASP A 120 -15.25 6.73 26.70
C ASP A 120 -15.95 5.45 27.20
N PRO A 121 -15.78 5.11 28.49
CA PRO A 121 -16.41 3.94 29.11
C PRO A 121 -17.95 3.93 29.07
N SER A 122 -18.61 5.04 28.75
CA SER A 122 -20.08 5.08 28.58
C SER A 122 -20.56 4.54 27.23
N PHE A 123 -19.64 4.22 26.30
CA PHE A 123 -19.99 3.77 24.95
C PHE A 123 -20.38 2.28 24.88
N SER A 124 -21.61 1.98 25.33
CA SER A 124 -22.30 0.70 25.12
C SER A 124 -22.73 0.52 23.66
N GLY A 125 -21.75 0.38 22.76
CA GLY A 125 -21.99 0.17 21.32
C GLY A 125 -22.91 -1.04 21.08
N GLY A 126 -24.12 -0.75 20.60
CA GLY A 126 -25.29 -1.65 20.67
C GLY A 126 -25.05 -3.06 20.14
N GLN A 127 -25.40 -4.05 20.97
CA GLN A 127 -25.27 -5.47 20.70
C GLN A 127 -26.62 -6.14 20.97
N SER A 128 -27.45 -6.26 19.92
CA SER A 128 -28.73 -7.00 19.99
C SER A 128 -28.44 -8.45 20.39
N GLY A 129 -28.99 -8.87 21.53
CA GLY A 129 -28.46 -9.99 22.27
C GLY A 129 -29.13 -11.34 22.03
N THR A 130 -28.48 -12.38 22.53
CA THR A 130 -29.12 -13.62 22.98
C THR A 130 -28.33 -14.13 24.18
N SER A 131 -29.00 -14.61 25.22
CA SER A 131 -28.40 -14.82 26.55
C SER A 131 -28.41 -16.27 27.00
N SER A 132 -27.26 -16.83 27.40
CA SER A 132 -27.19 -18.02 28.26
C SER A 132 -25.87 -18.12 29.03
N SER A 133 -25.96 -18.62 30.26
CA SER A 133 -24.91 -19.33 31.03
C SER A 133 -23.47 -18.78 31.04
N SER A 134 -23.09 -18.27 32.20
CA SER A 134 -21.72 -18.08 32.67
C SER A 134 -20.84 -19.34 32.55
N GLY A 135 -19.61 -19.17 32.05
CA GLY A 135 -18.52 -20.13 32.21
C GLY A 135 -17.18 -19.38 32.25
N SER A 136 -16.50 -19.39 33.40
CA SER A 136 -15.24 -18.66 33.57
C SER A 136 -14.12 -19.34 32.79
N SER A 137 -13.72 -18.74 31.67
CA SER A 137 -12.54 -19.11 30.90
C SER A 137 -11.74 -17.86 30.56
N SER A 138 -10.42 -17.97 30.60
CA SER A 138 -9.48 -16.87 30.38
C SER A 138 -9.45 -16.46 28.91
N VAL A 139 -10.26 -15.47 28.53
CA VAL A 139 -10.29 -14.93 27.16
C VAL A 139 -8.95 -14.26 26.85
N ALA A 140 -8.22 -14.85 25.90
CA ALA A 140 -6.89 -14.39 25.49
C ALA A 140 -6.93 -12.94 24.96
N SER A 141 -5.83 -12.21 25.15
CA SER A 141 -5.71 -10.82 24.72
C SER A 141 -5.88 -10.69 23.20
N TYR A 142 -6.92 -9.95 22.77
CA TYR A 142 -7.10 -9.57 21.38
C TYR A 142 -5.98 -8.62 20.93
N ASN A 143 -4.90 -9.19 20.37
CA ASN A 143 -3.82 -8.44 19.73
C ASN A 143 -4.37 -7.70 18.49
N THR A 144 -4.84 -6.48 18.74
CA THR A 144 -5.70 -5.74 17.82
C THR A 144 -4.85 -5.01 16.79
N MET A 145 -4.83 -5.54 15.57
CA MET A 145 -4.22 -4.99 14.35
C MET A 145 -2.69 -4.86 14.35
N ALA A 146 -2.10 -5.10 13.17
CA ALA A 146 -0.74 -4.68 12.84
C ALA A 146 -0.66 -3.15 12.58
N SER A 147 -1.14 -2.36 13.55
CA SER A 147 -0.54 -1.04 13.77
C SER A 147 0.95 -1.25 14.03
N ALA A 148 1.80 -0.29 13.63
CA ALA A 148 3.15 -0.21 14.16
C ALA A 148 3.14 0.27 15.63
N SER A 149 2.47 -0.47 16.52
CA SER A 149 2.50 -0.23 17.95
C SER A 149 3.90 -0.56 18.47
N THR A 150 4.51 0.37 19.19
CA THR A 150 5.88 0.28 19.70
C THR A 150 6.00 -0.66 20.91
N SER A 151 5.22 -1.75 20.94
CA SER A 151 5.26 -2.75 22.00
C SER A 151 6.48 -3.65 21.80
N THR A 152 7.63 -3.21 22.29
CA THR A 152 8.83 -4.04 22.50
C THR A 152 8.69 -4.94 23.73
N LYS A 153 7.51 -5.00 24.36
CA LYS A 153 7.21 -5.94 25.42
C LYS A 153 7.02 -7.33 24.81
N LEU A 154 7.91 -8.23 25.18
CA LEU A 154 7.90 -9.64 24.78
C LEU A 154 6.58 -10.31 25.23
N ASP A 155 6.06 -11.16 24.37
CA ASP A 155 4.84 -11.93 24.53
C ASP A 155 5.19 -13.34 25.04
N PRO A 156 4.90 -13.68 26.32
CA PRO A 156 5.26 -14.96 26.90
C PRO A 156 4.38 -16.13 26.41
N SER A 157 3.38 -15.88 25.56
CA SER A 157 2.52 -16.94 24.99
C SER A 157 3.16 -17.70 23.82
N ILE A 158 4.32 -17.26 23.33
CA ILE A 158 5.02 -17.81 22.16
C ILE A 158 6.54 -17.87 22.37
N PRO A 159 7.27 -18.68 21.58
CA PRO A 159 8.74 -18.66 21.57
C PRO A 159 9.31 -17.26 21.31
N MET A 160 10.51 -16.97 21.82
CA MET A 160 11.24 -15.73 21.52
C MET A 160 11.68 -15.68 20.05
N GLU A 161 12.01 -16.85 19.51
CA GLU A 161 12.40 -17.11 18.13
C GLU A 161 11.93 -18.51 17.71
N TRP A 162 11.65 -18.72 16.43
CA TRP A 162 11.30 -20.04 15.89
C TRP A 162 11.60 -20.13 14.39
N ASP A 163 11.97 -21.32 13.94
CA ASP A 163 12.22 -21.61 12.53
C ASP A 163 11.01 -22.24 11.85
N VAL A 164 10.84 -21.91 10.58
CA VAL A 164 9.82 -22.46 9.68
C VAL A 164 10.50 -22.86 8.37
N TYR A 165 10.27 -24.10 7.94
CA TYR A 165 10.74 -24.56 6.63
C TYR A 165 10.04 -23.81 5.51
N CYS A 166 10.80 -23.36 4.51
CA CYS A 166 10.28 -22.74 3.31
C CYS A 166 10.81 -23.44 2.05
N THR A 167 10.07 -23.37 0.95
CA THR A 167 10.51 -23.90 -0.35
C THR A 167 10.72 -22.73 -1.31
N PRO A 168 11.96 -22.43 -1.71
CA PRO A 168 12.21 -21.58 -2.87
C PRO A 168 11.62 -22.25 -4.11
N GLY A 169 10.96 -21.47 -4.96
CA GLY A 169 10.51 -21.89 -6.27
C GLY A 169 10.36 -20.70 -7.21
N ASP A 170 10.10 -20.98 -8.48
CA ASP A 170 10.21 -20.01 -9.59
C ASP A 170 9.36 -18.74 -9.40
N HIS A 171 8.30 -18.83 -8.60
CA HIS A 171 7.35 -17.76 -8.32
C HIS A 171 7.48 -17.15 -6.91
N GLY A 172 8.46 -17.57 -6.09
CA GLY A 172 8.77 -16.95 -4.80
C GLY A 172 9.15 -17.93 -3.68
N VAL A 173 9.13 -17.43 -2.44
CA VAL A 173 9.42 -18.25 -1.24
C VAL A 173 8.12 -18.78 -0.67
N TRP A 174 7.92 -20.09 -0.75
CA TRP A 174 6.72 -20.76 -0.27
C TRP A 174 6.81 -21.20 1.18
N VAL A 175 5.71 -21.07 1.92
CA VAL A 175 5.58 -21.46 3.33
C VAL A 175 4.24 -22.16 3.57
N ASP A 176 4.24 -23.14 4.47
CA ASP A 176 3.03 -23.79 4.94
C ASP A 176 2.38 -22.99 6.08
N VAL A 177 1.09 -22.71 5.93
CA VAL A 177 0.30 -21.87 6.84
C VAL A 177 -0.96 -22.62 7.23
N GLU A 178 -1.35 -22.59 8.50
CA GLU A 178 -2.67 -23.06 8.93
C GLU A 178 -3.62 -21.85 9.06
N ILE A 179 -4.75 -21.86 8.33
CA ILE A 179 -5.82 -20.88 8.44
C ILE A 179 -7.06 -21.60 8.98
N GLU A 180 -7.56 -21.18 10.14
CA GLU A 180 -8.64 -21.87 10.89
C GLU A 180 -8.42 -23.40 11.01
N GLY A 181 -7.16 -23.80 11.26
CA GLY A 181 -6.75 -25.21 11.39
C GLY A 181 -6.66 -25.99 10.07
N ARG A 182 -6.81 -25.35 8.91
CA ARG A 182 -6.59 -25.95 7.58
C ARG A 182 -5.26 -25.51 6.98
N ARG A 183 -4.48 -26.45 6.47
CA ARG A 183 -3.19 -26.16 5.82
C ARG A 183 -3.40 -25.56 4.43
N VAL A 184 -2.82 -24.40 4.20
CA VAL A 184 -2.75 -23.67 2.93
C VAL A 184 -1.26 -23.40 2.63
N LYS A 185 -0.81 -23.69 1.41
CA LYS A 185 0.56 -23.36 0.99
C LYS A 185 0.56 -21.97 0.36
N MET A 186 1.29 -21.03 0.97
CA MET A 186 1.26 -19.60 0.59
C MET A 186 2.64 -19.10 0.14
N ILE A 187 2.69 -18.02 -0.64
CA ILE A 187 3.92 -17.26 -0.90
C ILE A 187 4.14 -16.27 0.24
N PHE A 188 5.36 -16.18 0.77
CA PHE A 188 5.75 -15.13 1.71
C PHE A 188 5.93 -13.79 0.97
N ASP A 189 5.10 -12.80 1.29
CA ASP A 189 4.96 -11.59 0.48
C ASP A 189 5.02 -10.31 1.34
N THR A 190 6.08 -9.52 1.18
CA THR A 190 6.25 -8.23 1.86
C THR A 190 5.49 -7.08 1.21
N GLY A 191 5.08 -7.22 -0.06
CA GLY A 191 4.22 -6.29 -0.80
C GLY A 191 2.73 -6.49 -0.51
N ALA A 192 2.32 -7.69 -0.08
CA ALA A 192 0.97 -7.96 0.39
C ALA A 192 0.67 -7.26 1.73
N PRO A 193 -0.33 -6.35 1.80
CA PRO A 193 -0.64 -5.60 3.03
C PRO A 193 -1.23 -6.47 4.14
N THR A 194 -1.81 -7.61 3.76
CA THR A 194 -2.51 -8.59 4.58
C THR A 194 -2.22 -10.00 4.08
N VAL A 195 -2.42 -11.02 4.92
CA VAL A 195 -2.68 -12.39 4.45
C VAL A 195 -3.82 -12.36 3.42
N PHE A 196 -3.66 -13.01 2.27
CA PHE A 196 -4.56 -12.90 1.12
C PHE A 196 -4.90 -14.27 0.52
N ILE A 197 -6.17 -14.50 0.20
CA ILE A 197 -6.68 -15.78 -0.33
C ILE A 197 -7.94 -15.57 -1.19
N GLY A 198 -8.24 -16.48 -2.13
CA GLY A 198 -9.53 -16.50 -2.84
C GLY A 198 -10.53 -17.47 -2.20
N LYS A 199 -11.84 -17.25 -2.36
CA LYS A 199 -12.85 -18.22 -1.91
C LYS A 199 -12.61 -19.62 -2.53
N ASN A 200 -12.19 -19.67 -3.79
CA ASN A 200 -11.78 -20.90 -4.48
C ASN A 200 -10.68 -21.67 -3.72
N GLN A 201 -9.70 -20.95 -3.16
CA GLN A 201 -8.59 -21.54 -2.38
C GLN A 201 -9.01 -21.89 -0.95
N MET A 202 -9.98 -21.17 -0.38
CA MET A 202 -10.60 -21.54 0.90
C MET A 202 -11.41 -22.82 0.77
N GLU A 203 -12.19 -22.96 -0.30
CA GLU A 203 -12.99 -24.16 -0.61
C GLU A 203 -12.08 -25.39 -0.82
N GLU A 204 -11.02 -25.26 -1.65
CA GLU A 204 -9.98 -26.28 -1.85
C GLU A 204 -9.34 -26.74 -0.52
N ALA A 205 -9.07 -25.80 0.40
CA ALA A 205 -8.51 -26.08 1.72
C ALA A 205 -9.54 -26.57 2.77
N GLY A 206 -10.84 -26.62 2.43
CA GLY A 206 -11.91 -26.99 3.36
C GLY A 206 -12.14 -25.95 4.49
N ILE A 207 -11.90 -24.66 4.19
CA ILE A 207 -12.15 -23.50 5.05
C ILE A 207 -13.53 -22.90 4.70
N ALA A 208 -14.31 -22.50 5.71
CA ALA A 208 -15.63 -21.91 5.49
C ALA A 208 -15.55 -20.55 4.77
N ILE A 209 -16.12 -20.47 3.56
CA ILE A 209 -16.18 -19.23 2.76
C ILE A 209 -17.16 -18.20 3.37
N PRO A 210 -16.88 -16.88 3.29
CA PRO A 210 -17.74 -15.86 3.89
C PRO A 210 -19.11 -15.74 3.22
N GLN A 211 -20.16 -15.85 4.04
CA GLN A 211 -21.58 -15.75 3.64
C GLN A 211 -22.14 -14.32 3.71
N VAL A 212 -21.39 -13.38 4.30
CA VAL A 212 -21.79 -11.97 4.41
C VAL A 212 -21.49 -11.21 3.10
N PRO A 213 -22.11 -10.06 2.83
CA PRO A 213 -21.69 -9.18 1.71
C PRO A 213 -20.22 -8.73 1.83
N ALA A 214 -19.59 -8.45 0.69
CA ALA A 214 -18.24 -7.90 0.65
C ALA A 214 -18.15 -6.57 1.42
N ASN A 215 -17.13 -6.41 2.26
CA ASN A 215 -16.94 -5.24 3.13
C ASN A 215 -15.79 -4.34 2.69
N SER A 216 -15.09 -4.69 1.61
CA SER A 216 -13.92 -3.98 1.10
C SER A 216 -13.77 -4.12 -0.42
N LYS A 217 -12.77 -3.43 -0.96
CA LYS A 217 -12.30 -3.55 -2.35
C LYS A 217 -10.78 -3.59 -2.37
N THR A 218 -10.20 -4.36 -3.29
CA THR A 218 -8.75 -4.56 -3.39
C THR A 218 -8.27 -4.71 -4.83
N GLY A 219 -6.98 -4.49 -5.07
CA GLY A 219 -6.35 -4.53 -6.40
C GLY A 219 -4.92 -5.06 -6.31
N GLY A 220 -4.49 -5.79 -7.34
CA GLY A 220 -3.11 -6.25 -7.52
C GLY A 220 -2.32 -5.34 -8.48
N SER A 221 -1.01 -5.56 -8.56
CA SER A 221 -0.12 -4.85 -9.50
C SER A 221 -0.43 -5.14 -10.98
N SER A 222 -1.04 -6.29 -11.27
CA SER A 222 -1.28 -6.80 -12.62
C SER A 222 -2.58 -6.34 -13.28
N THR A 223 -3.52 -5.69 -12.58
CA THR A 223 -4.72 -5.11 -13.22
C THR A 223 -5.14 -3.78 -12.58
N ALA A 224 -5.69 -2.87 -13.37
CA ALA A 224 -6.12 -1.53 -12.91
C ALA A 224 -7.43 -1.53 -12.10
N GLY A 225 -8.16 -2.64 -12.10
CA GLY A 225 -9.49 -2.75 -11.49
C GLY A 225 -9.44 -3.18 -10.02
N LEU A 226 -10.37 -2.65 -9.22
CA LEU A 226 -10.60 -3.12 -7.86
C LEU A 226 -11.70 -4.19 -7.82
N VAL A 227 -11.39 -5.37 -7.28
CA VAL A 227 -12.35 -6.46 -7.04
C VAL A 227 -13.00 -6.35 -5.66
N SER A 228 -14.18 -6.94 -5.50
CA SER A 228 -14.85 -7.07 -4.19
C SER A 228 -14.08 -7.98 -3.24
N ALA A 229 -13.98 -7.59 -1.97
CA ALA A 229 -13.20 -8.31 -0.97
C ALA A 229 -13.87 -8.35 0.41
N TRP A 230 -13.46 -9.33 1.21
CA TRP A 230 -13.84 -9.50 2.62
C TRP A 230 -12.59 -9.40 3.48
N ASN A 231 -12.48 -8.36 4.29
CA ASN A 231 -11.49 -8.27 5.35
C ASN A 231 -12.08 -8.95 6.59
N LEU A 232 -11.51 -10.09 6.99
CA LEU A 232 -12.00 -10.96 8.07
C LEU A 232 -10.90 -11.19 9.12
N PRO A 233 -11.22 -11.12 10.43
CA PRO A 233 -10.30 -11.60 11.46
C PRO A 233 -10.34 -13.14 11.47
N MET A 234 -9.20 -13.80 11.23
CA MET A 234 -9.08 -15.26 11.21
C MET A 234 -7.83 -15.71 11.97
N LYS A 235 -7.87 -16.91 12.57
CA LYS A 235 -6.70 -17.61 13.12
C LYS A 235 -5.77 -18.00 11.98
N VAL A 236 -4.55 -17.48 12.02
CA VAL A 236 -3.45 -17.84 11.10
C VAL A 236 -2.28 -18.33 11.94
N LYS A 237 -1.74 -19.50 11.61
CA LYS A 237 -0.61 -20.14 12.31
C LYS A 237 0.50 -20.49 11.32
N VAL A 238 1.74 -20.13 11.68
CA VAL A 238 2.93 -20.39 10.86
C VAL A 238 3.99 -21.00 11.77
N GLY A 239 4.38 -22.24 11.48
CA GLY A 239 5.15 -23.06 12.42
C GLY A 239 4.39 -23.26 13.74
N GLN A 240 4.97 -22.77 14.84
CA GLN A 240 4.42 -22.94 16.19
C GLN A 240 3.48 -21.81 16.63
N VAL A 241 3.39 -20.70 15.89
CA VAL A 241 2.76 -19.46 16.37
C VAL A 241 1.42 -19.18 15.68
N GLU A 242 0.32 -19.36 16.41
CA GLU A 242 -1.03 -18.90 15.99
C GLU A 242 -1.28 -17.45 16.41
N ARG A 243 -1.84 -16.63 15.51
CA ARG A 243 -2.36 -15.29 15.81
C ARG A 243 -3.66 -15.04 15.04
N THR A 244 -4.66 -14.43 15.69
CA THR A 244 -5.81 -13.88 14.97
C THR A 244 -5.37 -12.61 14.25
N VAL A 245 -5.44 -12.61 12.92
CA VAL A 245 -5.00 -11.50 12.06
C VAL A 245 -6.07 -11.16 11.03
N MET A 246 -5.98 -9.98 10.41
CA MET A 246 -6.84 -9.66 9.28
C MET A 246 -6.37 -10.41 8.03
N VAL A 247 -7.21 -11.32 7.54
CA VAL A 247 -7.11 -11.96 6.23
C VAL A 247 -8.01 -11.20 5.25
N GLN A 248 -7.52 -10.98 4.04
CA GLN A 248 -8.32 -10.46 2.92
C GLN A 248 -8.69 -11.61 1.99
N VAL A 249 -10.00 -11.84 1.83
CA VAL A 249 -10.56 -12.80 0.90
C VAL A 249 -11.07 -12.07 -0.35
N VAL A 250 -10.87 -12.63 -1.54
CA VAL A 250 -11.53 -12.21 -2.79
C VAL A 250 -12.41 -13.32 -3.37
N GLU A 251 -13.34 -12.98 -4.26
CA GLU A 251 -14.26 -13.98 -4.86
C GLU A 251 -13.49 -15.08 -5.60
N THR A 252 -12.51 -14.71 -6.41
CA THR A 252 -11.56 -15.62 -7.06
C THR A 252 -10.19 -15.00 -7.00
N ASN A 253 -9.20 -15.75 -6.50
CA ASN A 253 -7.80 -15.38 -6.63
C ASN A 253 -7.23 -16.06 -7.88
N HIS A 254 -6.69 -15.25 -8.80
CA HIS A 254 -6.11 -15.71 -10.06
C HIS A 254 -4.61 -16.02 -9.97
N SER A 255 -4.02 -15.88 -8.78
CA SER A 255 -2.65 -16.25 -8.46
C SER A 255 -2.61 -17.03 -7.14
N ASN A 256 -1.43 -17.29 -6.62
CA ASN A 256 -1.22 -18.04 -5.38
C ASN A 256 -1.73 -17.24 -4.15
N PRO A 257 -2.08 -17.89 -3.04
CA PRO A 257 -2.41 -17.20 -1.80
C PRO A 257 -1.15 -16.67 -1.11
N LEU A 258 -1.26 -15.56 -0.38
CA LEU A 258 -0.12 -14.77 0.09
C LEU A 258 -0.10 -14.64 1.63
N LEU A 259 1.04 -14.89 2.26
CA LEU A 259 1.29 -14.62 3.67
C LEU A 259 1.86 -13.19 3.81
N GLY A 260 0.96 -12.21 3.88
CA GLY A 260 1.31 -10.79 3.91
C GLY A 260 1.54 -10.17 5.29
N GLN A 261 1.74 -8.86 5.29
CA GLN A 261 2.20 -8.06 6.43
C GLN A 261 1.24 -8.06 7.65
N SER A 262 -0.04 -8.45 7.53
CA SER A 262 -0.91 -8.57 8.71
C SER A 262 -0.53 -9.72 9.65
N TYR A 263 0.23 -10.72 9.16
CA TYR A 263 0.88 -11.73 10.00
C TYR A 263 2.40 -11.52 10.07
N ALA A 264 3.09 -11.45 8.92
CA ALA A 264 4.56 -11.30 8.89
C ALA A 264 5.01 -10.01 9.59
N GLY A 265 4.24 -8.93 9.40
CA GLY A 265 4.43 -7.63 10.04
C GLY A 265 4.01 -7.56 11.51
N LEU A 266 3.84 -8.69 12.21
CA LEU A 266 3.86 -8.76 13.68
C LEU A 266 5.28 -8.93 14.25
N PHE A 267 6.20 -9.49 13.47
CA PHE A 267 7.49 -10.00 13.96
C PHE A 267 8.70 -9.27 13.34
N GLU A 268 9.90 -9.72 13.68
CA GLU A 268 11.08 -9.61 12.82
C GLU A 268 11.32 -10.99 12.18
N TYR A 269 11.88 -11.02 10.97
CA TYR A 269 12.12 -12.27 10.26
C TYR A 269 13.35 -12.20 9.36
N THR A 270 14.08 -13.31 9.31
CA THR A 270 15.20 -13.58 8.39
C THR A 270 14.76 -14.63 7.39
N ILE A 271 15.02 -14.41 6.11
CA ILE A 271 14.69 -15.36 5.03
C ILE A 271 15.99 -15.84 4.39
N ASP A 272 16.27 -17.13 4.52
CA ASP A 272 17.38 -17.82 3.88
C ASP A 272 16.83 -18.88 2.91
N PRO A 273 16.72 -18.54 1.61
CA PRO A 273 16.30 -19.50 0.60
C PRO A 273 17.28 -20.67 0.44
N GLY A 274 18.58 -20.47 0.72
CA GLY A 274 19.61 -21.50 0.61
C GLY A 274 19.47 -22.56 1.68
N ALA A 275 19.30 -22.15 2.95
CA ALA A 275 18.99 -23.05 4.06
C ALA A 275 17.51 -23.49 4.12
N LYS A 276 16.67 -23.06 3.16
CA LYS A 276 15.23 -23.38 3.08
C LYS A 276 14.48 -23.01 4.38
N ARG A 277 14.80 -21.84 4.94
CA ARG A 277 14.39 -21.43 6.28
C ARG A 277 13.86 -19.99 6.31
N ILE A 278 12.75 -19.80 7.02
CA ILE A 278 12.33 -18.49 7.54
C ILE A 278 12.48 -18.56 9.06
N HIS A 279 13.36 -17.72 9.59
CA HIS A 279 13.60 -17.58 11.03
C HIS A 279 12.82 -16.37 11.53
N PHE A 280 11.80 -16.60 12.37
CA PHE A 280 10.99 -15.56 12.99
C PHE A 280 11.49 -15.25 14.41
N LYS A 281 11.32 -14.00 14.82
CA LYS A 281 11.74 -13.49 16.13
C LYS A 281 10.78 -12.44 16.67
N GLN A 282 10.54 -12.44 17.98
CA GLN A 282 9.76 -11.40 18.64
C GLN A 282 10.39 -10.01 18.51
N ARG A 283 9.56 -8.98 18.39
CA ARG A 283 10.01 -7.57 18.36
C ARG A 283 10.49 -7.13 19.73
N GLY A 284 11.61 -6.42 19.77
CA GLY A 284 12.29 -6.07 21.02
C GLY A 284 13.20 -7.17 21.57
N TYR A 285 13.15 -8.40 21.04
CA TYR A 285 14.13 -9.42 21.40
C TYR A 285 15.44 -9.14 20.65
N SER A 286 16.48 -8.76 21.39
CA SER A 286 17.79 -8.43 20.83
C SER A 286 18.80 -9.51 21.18
N THR A 287 19.32 -10.18 20.15
CA THR A 287 20.39 -11.19 20.22
C THR A 287 21.76 -10.60 19.89
N GLY A 288 21.86 -9.27 19.78
CA GLY A 288 23.05 -8.54 19.34
C GLY A 288 22.90 -7.94 17.94
N ALA A 289 24.02 -7.47 17.36
CA ALA A 289 24.07 -6.93 16.01
C ALA A 289 24.85 -7.86 15.08
N ASN A 290 24.29 -8.21 13.93
CA ASN A 290 24.98 -8.99 12.91
C ASN A 290 26.03 -8.11 12.21
N ARG A 291 27.27 -8.10 12.72
CA ARG A 291 28.39 -7.29 12.21
C ARG A 291 28.82 -7.66 10.77
N ASN A 292 28.34 -8.78 10.23
CA ASN A 292 28.64 -9.24 8.88
C ASN A 292 27.54 -8.89 7.88
N ALA A 293 26.39 -8.37 8.33
CA ALA A 293 25.31 -7.96 7.47
C ALA A 293 25.47 -6.50 7.01
N TYR A 294 25.06 -6.24 5.78
CA TYR A 294 24.95 -4.87 5.27
C TYR A 294 23.55 -4.32 5.57
N GLU A 295 23.49 -3.22 6.31
CA GLU A 295 22.21 -2.58 6.64
C GLU A 295 21.76 -1.60 5.54
N VAL A 296 20.56 -1.83 5.01
CA VAL A 296 19.90 -0.95 4.04
C VAL A 296 18.69 -0.28 4.73
N PRO A 297 18.70 1.04 4.97
CA PRO A 297 17.59 1.71 5.65
C PRO A 297 16.31 1.70 4.81
N TYR A 298 15.17 1.51 5.46
CA TYR A 298 13.85 1.58 4.83
C TYR A 298 12.89 2.49 5.59
N THR A 299 11.89 3.02 4.87
CA THR A 299 10.75 3.72 5.46
C THR A 299 9.51 2.83 5.41
N PHE A 300 8.69 2.87 6.47
CA PHE A 300 7.47 2.06 6.54
C PHE A 300 6.23 2.93 6.33
N ARG A 301 5.54 2.75 5.20
CA ARG A 301 4.30 3.47 4.89
C ARG A 301 3.11 2.68 5.42
N GLN A 302 2.51 3.15 6.51
CA GLN A 302 1.34 2.52 7.16
C GLN A 302 0.20 2.25 6.15
N ALA A 303 -0.03 3.18 5.22
CA ALA A 303 -0.97 2.99 4.11
C ALA A 303 -0.48 1.89 3.15
N GLY A 304 -1.04 0.68 3.32
CA GLY A 304 -0.64 -0.52 2.58
C GLY A 304 0.50 -1.32 3.21
N SER A 305 0.87 -1.05 4.46
CA SER A 305 1.91 -1.79 5.21
C SER A 305 3.26 -1.89 4.46
N ARG A 306 3.63 -0.86 3.69
CA ARG A 306 4.69 -0.92 2.67
C ARG A 306 6.07 -0.75 3.29
N ILE A 307 7.01 -1.63 2.95
CA ILE A 307 8.46 -1.43 3.15
C ILE A 307 8.98 -0.70 1.91
N ILE A 308 9.56 0.49 2.09
CA ILE A 308 10.06 1.34 0.98
C ILE A 308 11.55 1.58 1.14
N VAL A 309 12.33 1.21 0.13
CA VAL A 309 13.79 1.39 0.06
C VAL A 309 14.16 2.28 -1.12
N ASN A 310 15.30 2.99 -1.02
CA ASN A 310 15.83 3.77 -2.14
C ASN A 310 16.77 2.93 -3.01
N VAL A 311 16.43 2.78 -4.29
CA VAL A 311 17.20 2.05 -5.30
C VAL A 311 17.82 3.07 -6.24
N GLU A 312 19.13 2.99 -6.44
CA GLU A 312 19.85 3.76 -7.45
C GLU A 312 19.63 3.12 -8.83
N ILE A 313 18.94 3.82 -9.73
CA ILE A 313 18.72 3.40 -11.12
C ILE A 313 19.36 4.46 -12.02
N ASN A 314 20.26 4.07 -12.93
CA ASN A 314 20.96 4.98 -13.86
C ASN A 314 21.56 6.22 -13.15
N GLY A 315 22.14 6.03 -11.95
CA GLY A 315 22.74 7.10 -11.13
C GLY A 315 21.76 7.94 -10.30
N LYS A 316 20.47 7.58 -10.24
CA LYS A 316 19.44 8.30 -9.45
C LYS A 316 18.81 7.39 -8.42
N ALA A 317 18.95 7.74 -7.13
CA ALA A 317 18.24 7.07 -6.04
C ALA A 317 16.74 7.43 -6.05
N ASN A 318 15.87 6.42 -6.19
CA ASN A 318 14.41 6.57 -6.21
C ASN A 318 13.73 5.52 -5.32
N PRO A 319 12.56 5.82 -4.71
CA PRO A 319 11.90 4.91 -3.77
C PRO A 319 11.17 3.77 -4.49
N CYS A 320 11.48 2.53 -4.14
CA CYS A 320 10.77 1.33 -4.59
C CYS A 320 10.16 0.59 -3.38
N MET A 321 9.04 -0.11 -3.57
CA MET A 321 8.55 -1.05 -2.56
C MET A 321 9.43 -2.30 -2.54
N PHE A 322 9.88 -2.73 -1.36
CA PHE A 322 10.51 -4.04 -1.20
C PHE A 322 9.44 -5.13 -1.20
N ASP A 323 9.39 -5.93 -2.26
CA ASP A 323 8.28 -6.82 -2.61
C ASP A 323 8.79 -8.26 -2.85
N THR A 324 8.66 -9.13 -1.85
CA THR A 324 9.03 -10.55 -1.99
C THR A 324 7.99 -11.36 -2.77
N GLY A 325 6.82 -10.81 -3.09
CA GLY A 325 5.86 -11.40 -4.03
C GLY A 325 6.26 -11.19 -5.49
N ASN A 326 6.92 -10.08 -5.81
CA ASN A 326 7.51 -9.85 -7.14
C ASN A 326 8.72 -10.77 -7.38
N SER A 327 8.45 -11.93 -7.97
CA SER A 327 9.45 -12.92 -8.38
C SER A 327 9.88 -12.78 -9.85
N ALA A 328 9.02 -12.25 -10.72
CA ALA A 328 9.20 -12.26 -12.18
C ALA A 328 10.30 -11.31 -12.69
N CYS A 329 10.64 -10.25 -11.95
CA CYS A 329 11.65 -9.27 -12.38
C CYS A 329 12.30 -8.54 -11.20
N GLY A 330 13.46 -7.93 -11.43
CA GLY A 330 14.15 -7.12 -10.43
C GLY A 330 13.41 -5.82 -10.09
N ILE A 331 12.80 -5.16 -11.09
CA ILE A 331 11.95 -3.98 -10.88
C ILE A 331 10.72 -4.03 -11.80
N MET A 332 9.51 -3.92 -11.23
CA MET A 332 8.26 -3.73 -11.99
C MET A 332 7.78 -2.28 -11.87
N PHE A 333 7.61 -1.60 -13.01
CA PHE A 333 6.98 -0.28 -13.12
C PHE A 333 5.51 -0.42 -13.55
N HIS A 334 4.63 0.41 -13.01
CA HIS A 334 3.17 0.35 -13.27
C HIS A 334 2.71 1.15 -14.50
N SER A 335 3.61 1.91 -15.13
CA SER A 335 3.36 2.62 -16.38
C SER A 335 4.65 3.03 -17.10
N PRO A 336 4.63 3.24 -18.43
CA PRO A 336 5.74 3.88 -19.16
C PRO A 336 6.09 5.27 -18.65
N ALA A 337 5.11 6.03 -18.13
CA ALA A 337 5.34 7.33 -17.50
C ALA A 337 6.17 7.22 -16.22
N GLN A 338 5.91 6.20 -15.39
CA GLN A 338 6.68 5.92 -14.18
C GLN A 338 8.09 5.44 -14.52
N ALA A 339 8.26 4.53 -15.49
CA ALA A 339 9.59 4.12 -15.96
C ALA A 339 10.43 5.34 -16.41
N LYS A 340 9.83 6.23 -17.22
CA LYS A 340 10.45 7.48 -17.68
C LYS A 340 10.83 8.42 -16.52
N GLN A 341 9.99 8.55 -15.49
CA GLN A 341 10.29 9.33 -14.29
C GLN A 341 11.55 8.81 -13.57
N TYR A 342 11.74 7.49 -13.53
CA TYR A 342 12.89 6.83 -12.88
C TYR A 342 14.15 6.82 -13.77
N GLY A 343 14.10 7.46 -14.94
CA GLY A 343 15.22 7.51 -15.88
C GLY A 343 15.41 6.22 -16.69
N VAL A 344 14.35 5.41 -16.81
CA VAL A 344 14.32 4.22 -17.66
C VAL A 344 13.59 4.55 -18.96
N GLN A 345 14.22 4.26 -20.09
CA GLN A 345 13.57 4.25 -21.40
C GLN A 345 13.21 2.80 -21.74
N ILE A 346 12.01 2.59 -22.28
CA ILE A 346 11.64 1.31 -22.89
C ILE A 346 12.29 1.31 -24.27
N PRO A 347 13.12 0.33 -24.64
CA PRO A 347 13.70 0.24 -25.97
C PRO A 347 12.68 -0.29 -26.98
N ASP A 348 12.89 -0.01 -28.27
CA ASP A 348 11.94 -0.38 -29.35
C ASP A 348 11.83 -1.90 -29.56
N ASP A 349 12.81 -2.67 -29.10
CA ASP A 349 12.88 -4.14 -29.15
C ASP A 349 12.35 -4.83 -27.87
N ALA A 350 11.77 -4.08 -26.92
CA ALA A 350 11.23 -4.66 -25.68
C ALA A 350 10.13 -5.70 -25.93
N GLU A 351 10.32 -6.90 -25.38
CA GLU A 351 9.41 -8.04 -25.53
C GLU A 351 8.09 -7.82 -24.78
N ASP A 352 7.00 -8.43 -25.25
CA ASP A 352 5.72 -8.48 -24.53
C ASP A 352 5.64 -9.71 -23.64
N MET A 353 5.45 -9.50 -22.33
CA MET A 353 5.33 -10.53 -21.30
C MET A 353 3.95 -10.48 -20.66
N ILE A 354 3.32 -11.64 -20.46
CA ILE A 354 2.11 -11.74 -19.64
C ILE A 354 2.52 -11.79 -18.17
N THR A 355 2.14 -10.78 -17.40
CA THR A 355 2.30 -10.74 -15.94
C THR A 355 1.01 -11.16 -15.27
N GLY A 356 1.11 -11.95 -14.19
CA GLY A 356 -0.04 -12.46 -13.43
C GLY A 356 0.00 -12.03 -11.97
N GLY A 357 -1.17 -11.78 -11.39
CA GLY A 357 -1.33 -11.36 -10.01
C GLY A 357 -2.73 -11.68 -9.49
N VAL A 358 -2.99 -11.33 -8.23
CA VAL A 358 -4.20 -11.78 -7.52
C VAL A 358 -5.53 -11.35 -8.18
N THR A 359 -5.53 -10.20 -8.87
CA THR A 359 -6.69 -9.65 -9.59
C THR A 359 -6.65 -9.86 -11.12
N GLY A 360 -5.87 -10.85 -11.60
CA GLY A 360 -5.83 -11.26 -13.01
C GLY A 360 -4.47 -11.03 -13.67
N GLN A 361 -4.48 -10.96 -15.00
CA GLN A 361 -3.27 -10.82 -15.84
C GLN A 361 -3.28 -9.52 -16.64
N SER A 362 -2.09 -9.01 -16.99
CA SER A 362 -1.91 -7.99 -18.04
C SER A 362 -0.58 -8.13 -18.76
N VAL A 363 -0.52 -7.56 -19.97
CA VAL A 363 0.71 -7.44 -20.75
C VAL A 363 1.59 -6.32 -20.17
N ALA A 364 2.89 -6.62 -20.02
CA ALA A 364 3.94 -5.68 -19.69
C ALA A 364 5.09 -5.80 -20.67
N LYS A 365 5.83 -4.71 -20.89
CA LYS A 365 7.09 -4.75 -21.64
C LYS A 365 8.23 -5.25 -20.77
N ALA A 366 8.98 -6.23 -21.24
CA ALA A 366 10.12 -6.84 -20.56
C ALA A 366 11.44 -6.50 -21.29
N PHE A 367 12.46 -6.11 -20.53
CA PHE A 367 13.81 -5.79 -21.01
C PHE A 367 14.78 -5.73 -19.81
N THR A 368 16.07 -5.48 -20.05
CA THR A 368 17.07 -5.32 -18.99
C THR A 368 17.51 -3.86 -18.82
N ILE A 369 17.81 -3.44 -17.59
CA ILE A 369 18.48 -2.16 -17.32
C ILE A 369 19.96 -2.40 -17.02
N ARG A 370 20.83 -1.58 -17.63
CA ARG A 370 22.29 -1.73 -17.56
C ARG A 370 22.85 -1.80 -16.13
N ARG A 371 22.30 -1.02 -15.20
CA ARG A 371 22.71 -1.05 -13.78
C ARG A 371 21.63 -0.53 -12.83
N ALA A 372 21.44 -1.23 -11.72
CA ALA A 372 20.74 -0.71 -10.55
C ALA A 372 21.39 -1.20 -9.25
N LYS A 373 21.26 -0.43 -8.16
CA LYS A 373 21.96 -0.68 -6.89
C LYS A 373 21.11 -0.39 -5.66
N LEU A 374 21.19 -1.27 -4.66
CA LEU A 374 20.56 -1.15 -3.34
C LEU A 374 21.63 -1.35 -2.26
N GLY A 375 22.10 -0.24 -1.65
CA GLY A 375 23.19 -0.29 -0.68
C GLY A 375 24.45 -0.93 -1.27
N PRO A 376 24.89 -2.11 -0.80
CA PRO A 376 26.03 -2.85 -1.38
C PRO A 376 25.65 -3.70 -2.61
N ILE A 377 24.36 -4.00 -2.82
CA ILE A 377 23.90 -4.92 -3.85
C ILE A 377 23.89 -4.16 -5.18
N ASP A 378 24.85 -4.48 -6.04
CA ASP A 378 25.04 -3.87 -7.36
C ASP A 378 24.67 -4.92 -8.42
N ARG A 379 23.78 -4.56 -9.36
CA ARG A 379 23.31 -5.45 -10.42
C ARG A 379 23.50 -4.79 -11.77
N THR A 380 24.20 -5.47 -12.66
CA THR A 380 24.14 -5.16 -14.09
C THR A 380 23.04 -5.98 -14.77
N ASP A 381 22.57 -5.49 -15.91
CA ASP A 381 21.71 -6.23 -16.84
C ASP A 381 20.45 -6.81 -16.18
N LEU A 382 19.91 -6.06 -15.21
CA LEU A 382 18.83 -6.48 -14.34
C LEU A 382 17.50 -6.54 -15.13
N PRO A 383 16.77 -7.67 -15.13
CA PRO A 383 15.47 -7.76 -15.79
C PRO A 383 14.46 -6.85 -15.11
N VAL A 384 13.72 -6.07 -15.90
CA VAL A 384 12.63 -5.20 -15.45
C VAL A 384 11.38 -5.45 -16.28
N THR A 385 10.23 -5.09 -15.73
CA THR A 385 8.97 -5.04 -16.48
C THR A 385 8.32 -3.66 -16.36
N VAL A 386 7.61 -3.24 -17.40
CA VAL A 386 6.80 -2.02 -17.42
C VAL A 386 5.38 -2.39 -17.87
N SER A 387 4.45 -2.48 -16.93
CA SER A 387 3.04 -2.72 -17.23
C SER A 387 2.34 -1.43 -17.69
N SER A 388 1.10 -1.58 -18.17
CA SER A 388 0.20 -0.45 -18.49
C SER A 388 -0.98 -0.36 -17.52
N THR A 389 -0.83 -0.79 -16.26
CA THR A 389 -1.94 -0.77 -15.30
C THR A 389 -2.28 0.62 -14.77
N GLY A 390 -1.36 1.59 -14.89
CA GLY A 390 -1.61 2.98 -14.47
C GLY A 390 -1.71 3.16 -12.96
N SER A 391 -1.30 2.16 -12.17
CA SER A 391 -1.27 2.26 -10.71
C SER A 391 -0.34 3.38 -10.25
N THR A 392 -0.76 4.10 -9.21
CA THR A 392 -0.01 5.19 -8.58
C THR A 392 0.90 4.71 -7.44
N GLU A 393 0.96 3.39 -7.20
CA GLU A 393 1.93 2.80 -6.28
C GLU A 393 3.38 2.92 -6.79
N LEU A 394 4.33 2.79 -5.87
CA LEU A 394 5.75 2.76 -6.20
C LEU A 394 6.13 1.51 -7.01
N PRO A 395 7.20 1.55 -7.83
CA PRO A 395 7.73 0.36 -8.48
C PRO A 395 8.04 -0.75 -7.48
N LEU A 396 7.81 -2.00 -7.89
CA LEU A 396 8.05 -3.18 -7.06
C LEU A 396 9.50 -3.63 -7.25
N LEU A 397 10.31 -3.60 -6.20
CA LEU A 397 11.63 -4.21 -6.17
C LEU A 397 11.47 -5.70 -5.84
N GLY A 398 11.85 -6.58 -6.76
CA GLY A 398 11.59 -8.01 -6.69
C GLY A 398 12.80 -8.89 -6.40
N GLN A 399 12.53 -10.17 -6.12
CA GLN A 399 13.53 -11.17 -5.69
C GLN A 399 14.79 -11.27 -6.56
N PRO A 400 14.75 -11.17 -7.91
CA PRO A 400 15.95 -11.16 -8.75
C PRO A 400 16.96 -10.07 -8.36
N PHE A 401 16.52 -8.97 -7.74
CA PHE A 401 17.43 -7.92 -7.27
C PHE A 401 18.36 -8.44 -6.15
N TRP A 402 17.87 -9.21 -5.19
CA TRP A 402 18.67 -9.70 -4.03
C TRP A 402 18.94 -11.21 -4.06
N GLN A 403 18.84 -11.85 -5.23
CA GLN A 403 19.23 -13.25 -5.42
C GLN A 403 20.67 -13.52 -4.95
N GLY A 404 20.89 -14.60 -4.20
CA GLY A 404 22.19 -14.89 -3.57
C GLY A 404 22.44 -14.14 -2.26
N TYR A 405 21.40 -13.58 -1.63
CA TYR A 405 21.46 -13.02 -0.27
C TYR A 405 20.38 -13.65 0.62
N GLU A 406 20.75 -13.91 1.87
CA GLU A 406 19.85 -13.95 3.01
C GLU A 406 19.49 -12.50 3.38
N TYR A 407 18.26 -12.26 3.84
CA TYR A 407 17.82 -10.93 4.26
C TYR A 407 16.94 -10.95 5.51
N THR A 408 17.16 -9.98 6.40
CA THR A 408 16.40 -9.78 7.65
C THR A 408 15.64 -8.47 7.61
N ILE A 409 14.33 -8.49 7.83
CA ILE A 409 13.53 -7.28 8.01
C ILE A 409 13.57 -6.87 9.50
N ASN A 410 14.53 -6.00 9.85
CA ASN A 410 14.70 -5.50 11.22
C ASN A 410 13.74 -4.33 11.48
N GLN A 411 12.60 -4.66 12.10
CA GLN A 411 11.51 -3.72 12.35
C GLN A 411 11.80 -2.76 13.51
N GLN A 412 12.76 -3.06 14.39
CA GLN A 412 13.19 -2.14 15.44
C GLN A 412 14.14 -1.05 14.90
N LYS A 413 15.15 -1.43 14.10
CA LYS A 413 16.12 -0.50 13.47
C LYS A 413 15.56 0.25 12.26
N LYS A 414 14.55 -0.31 11.58
CA LYS A 414 14.11 0.09 10.22
C LYS A 414 15.21 -0.06 9.16
N VAL A 415 15.89 -1.20 9.19
CA VAL A 415 16.83 -1.62 8.15
C VAL A 415 16.49 -3.01 7.62
N ILE A 416 16.84 -3.27 6.37
CA ILE A 416 16.97 -4.62 5.82
C ILE A 416 18.44 -5.02 5.98
N GLU A 417 18.71 -6.08 6.74
CA GLU A 417 20.07 -6.59 6.95
C GLU A 417 20.34 -7.68 5.91
N PHE A 418 21.28 -7.47 4.99
CA PHE A 418 21.61 -8.43 3.92
C PHE A 418 22.91 -9.18 4.22
N VAL A 419 22.89 -10.50 4.13
CA VAL A 419 24.07 -11.38 4.24
C VAL A 419 24.23 -12.14 2.93
N ARG A 420 25.41 -12.06 2.32
CA ARG A 420 25.69 -12.78 1.07
C ARG A 420 25.79 -14.29 1.32
N ARG A 421 25.18 -15.08 0.42
CA ARG A 421 25.30 -16.54 0.36
C ARG A 421 26.13 -16.98 -0.85
#